data_AF-A0AAW9FP83-F1
#
_entry.id   AF-A0AAW9FP83-F1
#
_cell.length_a   1.000
_cell.length_b   1.000
_cell.length_c   1.000
_cell.angle_alpha   90.00
_cell.angle_beta   90.00
_cell.angle_gamma   90.00
#
_symmetry.space_group_name_H-M   'P 1'
#
loop_
_entity.id
_entity.type
_entity.pdbx_description
1 polymer ?
#
loop_
_entity_poly.entity_id
_entity_poly.type
_entity_poly.pdbx_seq_one_letter_code
_entity_poly.pdbx_strand_id
1 'polypeptide(L)'
;MNTVPWVRASRSSIVASERREGIMGLAGLLRLLPDLRVAILAGAVASGAGRVLVDAGIEVILCPHPSPTLINASPTLRDRLHAAFEAAAAKRDQSKTAIEIS
;
A
#
# COMPACT_ATOMS: atom_id res chain seq x y z
N MET A 1 5.11 -1.94 -3.81
CA MET A 1 4.86 -3.21 -4.53
C MET A 1 3.47 -3.18 -5.15
N ASN A 2 3.19 -4.05 -6.12
CA ASN A 2 1.85 -4.25 -6.66
C ASN A 2 1.18 -5.44 -6.00
N THR A 3 -0.13 -5.36 -5.75
CA THR A 3 -0.93 -6.49 -5.25
C THR A 3 -0.88 -7.69 -6.17
N VAL A 4 -0.75 -7.46 -7.48
CA VAL A 4 -0.48 -8.48 -8.48
C VAL A 4 0.89 -8.19 -9.08
N PRO A 5 1.92 -9.00 -8.78
CA PRO A 5 3.31 -8.70 -9.15
C PRO A 5 3.69 -9.09 -10.59
N TRP A 6 2.75 -9.61 -11.39
CA TRP A 6 2.97 -9.91 -12.81
C TRP A 6 2.23 -8.96 -13.74
N VAL A 7 2.71 -8.88 -14.99
CA VAL A 7 2.13 -8.08 -16.05
C VAL A 7 1.46 -8.99 -17.07
N ARG A 8 0.26 -8.63 -17.52
CA ARG A 8 -0.39 -9.30 -18.66
C ARG A 8 0.09 -8.68 -19.96
N ALA A 9 0.30 -9.52 -20.96
CA ALA A 9 0.51 -9.06 -22.34
C ALA A 9 -0.76 -8.46 -22.97
N SER A 10 -1.94 -8.78 -22.43
CA SER A 10 -3.22 -8.21 -22.85
C SER A 10 -3.61 -6.98 -22.02
N ARG A 11 -4.43 -6.09 -22.61
CA ARG A 11 -5.06 -4.96 -21.90
C ARG A 11 -6.27 -5.37 -21.03
N SER A 12 -6.47 -6.66 -20.83
CA SER A 12 -7.58 -7.17 -20.03
C SER A 12 -7.37 -6.84 -18.54
N SER A 13 -8.45 -6.50 -17.86
CA SER A 13 -8.40 -6.28 -16.41
C SER A 13 -7.95 -7.54 -15.66
N ILE A 14 -7.13 -7.34 -14.62
CA ILE A 14 -6.79 -8.38 -13.66
C ILE A 14 -8.07 -8.95 -13.03
N VAL A 15 -8.23 -10.27 -13.04
CA VAL A 15 -9.43 -10.93 -12.49
C VAL A 15 -9.33 -11.15 -10.98
N ALA A 16 -10.44 -11.52 -10.35
CA ALA A 16 -10.51 -11.69 -8.90
C ALA A 16 -9.58 -12.79 -8.36
N SER A 17 -9.40 -13.89 -9.11
CA SER A 17 -8.48 -14.97 -8.73
C SER A 17 -7.03 -14.50 -8.72
N GLU A 18 -6.60 -13.76 -9.74
CA GLU A 18 -5.25 -13.19 -9.83
C GLU A 18 -4.98 -12.22 -8.66
N ARG A 19 -5.96 -11.37 -8.30
CA ARG A 19 -5.84 -10.50 -7.11
C ARG A 19 -5.65 -11.31 -5.84
N ARG A 20 -6.42 -12.38 -5.66
CA ARG A 20 -6.32 -13.24 -4.48
C ARG A 20 -4.96 -13.94 -4.42
N GLU A 21 -4.50 -14.49 -5.53
CA GLU A 21 -3.19 -15.14 -5.65
C GLU A 21 -2.06 -14.18 -5.29
N GLY A 22 -2.07 -12.98 -5.84
CA GLY A 22 -1.08 -11.96 -5.51
C GLY A 22 -1.09 -11.55 -4.03
N ILE A 23 -2.29 -11.42 -3.43
CA ILE A 23 -2.44 -11.15 -1.98
C ILE A 23 -1.88 -12.30 -1.13
N MET A 24 -2.10 -13.56 -1.51
CA MET A 24 -1.54 -14.71 -0.78
C MET A 24 -0.01 -14.70 -0.79
N GLY A 25 0.61 -14.21 -1.85
CA GLY A 25 2.07 -14.05 -1.94
C GLY A 25 2.66 -13.01 -0.98
N LEU A 26 1.84 -12.09 -0.45
CA LEU A 26 2.29 -10.98 0.38
C LEU A 26 3.01 -11.45 1.66
N ALA A 27 2.54 -12.52 2.30
CA ALA A 27 3.17 -13.04 3.51
C ALA A 27 4.63 -13.47 3.30
N GLY A 28 5.00 -13.90 2.09
CA GLY A 28 6.39 -14.19 1.73
C GLY A 28 7.23 -12.92 1.67
N LEU A 29 6.69 -11.86 1.06
CA LEU A 29 7.39 -10.57 0.96
C LEU A 29 7.55 -9.88 2.31
N LEU A 30 6.54 -9.90 3.18
CA LEU A 30 6.59 -9.23 4.49
C LEU A 30 7.75 -9.76 5.34
N ARG A 31 8.08 -11.05 5.22
CA ARG A 31 9.26 -11.66 5.89
C ARG A 31 10.60 -11.07 5.44
N LEU A 32 10.66 -10.50 4.25
CA LEU A 32 11.87 -9.85 3.71
C LEU A 32 11.96 -8.37 4.08
N LEU A 33 10.94 -7.82 4.74
CA LEU A 33 10.85 -6.41 5.10
C LEU A 33 10.65 -6.26 6.63
N PRO A 34 11.62 -6.68 7.46
CA PRO A 34 11.48 -6.72 8.92
C PRO A 34 11.22 -5.34 9.55
N ASP A 35 11.63 -4.28 8.88
CA ASP A 35 11.45 -2.90 9.32
C ASP A 35 10.23 -2.21 8.71
N LEU A 36 9.39 -2.94 7.96
CA LEU A 36 8.13 -2.38 7.49
C LEU A 36 7.22 -2.11 8.69
N ARG A 37 6.64 -0.91 8.74
CA ARG A 37 5.72 -0.48 9.80
C ARG A 37 4.40 0.05 9.26
N VAL A 38 4.43 0.66 8.08
CA VAL A 38 3.29 1.32 7.47
C VAL A 38 3.21 0.94 5.99
N ALA A 39 1.99 0.65 5.52
CA ALA A 39 1.68 0.38 4.13
C ALA A 39 0.60 1.33 3.63
N ILE A 40 0.87 2.03 2.53
CA ILE A 40 -0.12 2.83 1.81
C ILE A 40 -0.77 1.94 0.74
N LEU A 41 -2.10 1.83 0.77
CA LEU A 41 -2.89 1.06 -0.19
C LEU A 41 -3.61 1.98 -1.17
N ALA A 42 -3.12 1.98 -2.40
CA ALA A 42 -3.59 2.83 -3.48
C ALA A 42 -4.75 2.21 -4.27
N GLY A 43 -5.97 2.68 -4.01
CA GLY A 43 -7.18 2.28 -4.72
C GLY A 43 -7.69 0.87 -4.40
N ALA A 44 -8.83 0.51 -5.00
CA ALA A 44 -9.64 -0.64 -4.59
C ALA A 44 -8.93 -1.99 -4.66
N VAL A 45 -8.07 -2.20 -5.68
CA VAL A 45 -7.31 -3.46 -5.81
C VAL A 45 -6.30 -3.61 -4.67
N ALA A 46 -5.57 -2.54 -4.35
CA ALA A 46 -4.59 -2.55 -3.27
C ALA A 46 -5.25 -2.70 -1.89
N SER A 47 -6.39 -2.04 -1.69
CA SER A 47 -7.16 -2.13 -0.44
C SER A 47 -7.52 -3.57 -0.05
N GLY A 48 -7.62 -4.48 -1.03
CA GLY A 48 -7.86 -5.91 -0.77
C GLY A 48 -6.77 -6.59 0.08
N ALA A 49 -5.54 -6.06 0.11
CA ALA A 49 -4.45 -6.58 0.94
C ALA A 49 -4.53 -6.13 2.41
N GLY A 50 -5.46 -5.23 2.76
CA GLY A 50 -5.50 -4.56 4.06
C GLY A 50 -5.56 -5.52 5.25
N ARG A 51 -6.38 -6.58 5.17
CA ARG A 51 -6.49 -7.58 6.24
C ARG A 51 -5.16 -8.28 6.52
N VAL A 52 -4.48 -8.74 5.47
CA VAL A 52 -3.18 -9.43 5.59
C VAL A 52 -2.12 -8.55 6.23
N LEU A 53 -2.11 -7.26 5.90
CA LEU A 53 -1.17 -6.29 6.48
C LEU A 53 -1.47 -6.01 7.95
N VAL A 54 -2.74 -5.79 8.28
CA VAL A 54 -3.17 -5.56 9.67
C VAL A 54 -2.88 -6.79 10.54
N ASP A 55 -3.17 -7.99 10.04
CA ASP A 55 -2.90 -9.25 10.77
C ASP A 55 -1.39 -9.48 10.96
N ALA A 56 -0.55 -8.90 10.10
CA ALA A 56 0.91 -8.89 10.23
C ALA A 56 1.44 -7.73 11.11
N GLY A 57 0.56 -6.95 11.75
CA GLY A 57 0.94 -5.82 12.61
C GLY A 57 1.40 -4.58 11.86
N ILE A 58 1.14 -4.49 10.55
CA ILE A 58 1.48 -3.34 9.71
C ILE A 58 0.31 -2.36 9.71
N GLU A 59 0.60 -1.09 9.99
CA GLU A 59 -0.41 -0.05 9.89
C GLU A 59 -0.78 0.24 8.43
N VAL A 60 -2.06 0.41 8.16
CA VAL A 60 -2.58 0.59 6.80
C VAL A 60 -3.16 2.00 6.64
N ILE A 61 -2.70 2.71 5.61
CA ILE A 61 -3.26 3.98 5.16
C ILE A 61 -3.88 3.77 3.78
N LEU A 62 -5.15 4.15 3.60
CA LEU A 62 -5.82 4.11 2.30
C LEU A 62 -5.59 5.42 1.54
N CYS A 63 -5.38 5.32 0.22
CA CYS A 63 -5.34 6.50 -0.64
C CYS A 63 -5.98 6.23 -2.02
N PRO A 64 -6.34 7.30 -2.77
CA PRO A 64 -6.72 7.16 -4.17
C PRO A 64 -5.59 6.54 -5.00
N HIS A 65 -5.94 5.82 -6.07
CA HIS A 65 -4.94 5.28 -6.99
C HIS A 65 -4.18 6.42 -7.72
N PRO A 66 -2.84 6.37 -7.85
CA PRO A 66 -2.04 7.46 -8.41
C PRO A 66 -2.08 7.56 -9.95
N SER A 67 -2.95 6.80 -10.64
CA SER A 67 -3.06 6.87 -12.10
C SER A 67 -3.42 8.29 -12.56
N PRO A 68 -2.82 8.80 -13.66
CA PRO A 68 -3.10 10.14 -14.18
C PRO A 68 -4.59 10.42 -14.38
N THR A 69 -5.34 9.43 -14.88
CA THR A 69 -6.79 9.52 -15.08
C THR A 69 -7.55 9.89 -13.81
N LEU A 70 -7.12 9.39 -12.65
CA LEU A 70 -7.81 9.63 -11.38
C LEU A 70 -7.30 10.90 -10.69
N ILE A 71 -5.99 11.07 -10.53
CA ILE A 71 -5.44 12.21 -9.78
C ILE A 71 -5.56 13.55 -10.52
N ASN A 72 -5.67 13.54 -11.85
CA ASN A 72 -5.91 14.76 -12.63
C ASN A 72 -7.40 15.11 -12.75
N ALA A 73 -8.31 14.21 -12.35
CA ALA A 73 -9.75 14.48 -12.37
C ALA A 73 -10.19 15.46 -11.27
N SER A 74 -9.45 15.57 -10.17
CA SER A 74 -9.77 16.48 -9.07
C SER A 74 -8.54 16.78 -8.21
N PRO A 75 -8.29 18.07 -7.86
CA PRO A 75 -7.26 18.44 -6.89
C PRO A 75 -7.41 17.71 -5.55
N THR A 76 -8.64 17.50 -5.08
CA THR A 76 -8.91 16.79 -3.83
C THR A 76 -8.39 15.35 -3.82
N LEU A 77 -8.36 14.67 -4.97
CA LEU A 77 -7.78 13.32 -5.06
C LEU A 77 -6.26 13.35 -4.94
N ARG A 78 -5.61 14.38 -5.50
CA ARG A 78 -4.18 14.63 -5.33
C ARG A 78 -3.85 14.98 -3.89
N ASP A 79 -4.63 15.85 -3.25
CA ASP A 79 -4.40 16.26 -1.86
C ASP A 79 -4.54 15.07 -0.90
N ARG A 80 -5.53 14.19 -1.12
CA ARG A 80 -5.67 12.95 -0.36
C ARG A 80 -4.50 11.98 -0.56
N LEU A 81 -3.97 11.89 -1.77
CA LEU A 81 -2.77 11.10 -2.04
C LEU A 81 -1.56 11.66 -1.29
N HIS A 82 -1.34 12.97 -1.35
CA HIS A 82 -0.27 13.64 -0.61
C HIS A 82 -0.40 13.45 0.90
N ALA A 83 -1.60 13.68 1.45
CA ALA A 83 -1.86 13.50 2.89
C ALA A 83 -1.56 12.08 3.38
N ALA A 84 -1.82 11.06 2.56
CA ALA A 84 -1.48 9.67 2.91
C ALA A 84 0.04 9.44 2.99
N PHE A 85 0.82 10.07 2.12
CA PHE A 85 2.29 10.01 2.17
C PHE A 85 2.85 10.76 3.38
N GLU A 86 2.34 11.96 3.67
CA GLU A 86 2.71 12.73 4.87
C GLU A 86 2.42 11.94 6.16
N ALA A 87 1.22 11.34 6.25
CA ALA A 87 0.85 10.51 7.40
C ALA A 87 1.75 9.28 7.57
N ALA A 88 2.21 8.66 6.48
CA ALA A 88 3.15 7.55 6.53
C ALA A 88 4.56 8.01 6.93
N ALA A 89 5.02 9.17 6.44
CA ALA A 89 6.33 9.73 6.76
C ALA A 89 6.43 10.05 8.27
N ALA A 90 5.42 10.68 8.84
CA ALA A 90 5.37 11.03 10.26
C ALA A 90 5.49 9.82 11.22
N LYS A 91 5.19 8.61 10.73
CA LYS A 91 5.30 7.35 11.49
C LYS A 91 6.70 6.75 11.46
N ARG A 92 7.49 7.09 10.44
CA ARG A 92 8.89 6.67 10.34
C ARG A 92 9.76 7.37 11.40
N ASP A 93 9.47 8.63 11.68
CA ASP A 93 10.29 9.46 12.57
C ASP A 93 10.10 9.12 14.05
N GLN A 94 8.93 8.65 14.46
CA GLN A 94 8.64 8.22 15.84
C GLN A 94 9.51 7.03 16.28
N SER A 95 10.01 6.23 15.34
CA SER A 95 10.89 5.07 15.64
C SER A 95 12.34 5.48 15.93
N LYS A 96 12.82 6.63 15.46
CA LYS A 96 14.16 7.13 15.79
C LYS A 96 14.22 7.70 17.20
N THR A 97 13.19 8.45 17.60
CA THR A 97 13.13 9.06 18.93
C THR A 97 13.05 8.04 20.06
N ALA A 98 12.43 6.87 19.84
CA ALA A 98 12.36 5.81 20.85
C ALA A 98 13.71 5.11 21.11
N ILE A 99 14.59 5.07 20.10
CA ILE A 99 15.92 4.43 20.20
C ILE A 99 16.94 5.37 20.84
N GLU A 100 16.82 6.69 20.64
CA GLU A 100 17.74 7.69 21.21
C GLU A 100 17.48 8.01 22.70
N ILE A 101 16.39 7.50 23.29
CA ILE A 101 16.01 7.73 24.70
C ILE A 101 16.18 6.47 25.59
N SER A 102 16.61 5.34 25.00
CA SER A 102 16.92 4.09 25.73
C SER A 102 18.42 3.87 25.86
#